data_AF-A0A6P3YUI7-F1
#
_entry.id   AF-A0A6P3YUI7-F1
#
_cell.length_a   1.000
_cell.length_b   1.000
_cell.length_c   1.000
_cell.angle_alpha   90.00
_cell.angle_beta   90.00
_cell.angle_gamma   90.00
#
_symmetry.space_group_name_H-M   'P 1'
#
loop_
_entity.id
_entity.type
_entity.pdbx_description
1 polymer ?
#
loop_
_entity_poly.entity_id
_entity_poly.type
_entity_poly.pdbx_seq_one_letter_code
_entity_poly.pdbx_strand_id
1 'polypeptide(L)'
;MWSTSLDTLITFNIAENCRTSFHQSTATVLPHSNLRKLNLSFNKLRGPLPIPPSSLVDYNVSNNMLTREIPPLFCKPSSLSCLSLSNNNLSGMIPQCLGNFSDSLSMLDLRNNSLQGSIPQMCNKLNDVFSPWLGSLPKLKVLTLCCNGFLGVIGKPKKDLKYFPKLQIIDLSYNHFTGELPYHYMLNWNAMTEINLPNNASYMDANWVYTLPNSYGSEYIYRYTITVAYKGVEIYYSAIQDFFAFIDLSSNKFEEEILEFIGNLKALHSLNLSNKILSGCIPTSLGDLSMIESLDLSRNNLSGEIPQQLNQLEFLAYFNVSHNNLTGLIS
;
A
#
# COMPACT_ATOMS: atom_id res chain seq x y z
N MET A 1 -2.96 -5.54 -33.00
CA MET A 1 -2.90 -6.43 -31.82
C MET A 1 -3.83 -5.98 -30.69
N TRP A 2 -4.03 -4.68 -30.46
CA TRP A 2 -4.98 -4.18 -29.44
C TRP A 2 -6.48 -4.44 -29.73
N SER A 3 -6.81 -5.07 -30.85
CA SER A 3 -8.18 -5.31 -31.34
C SER A 3 -8.48 -6.77 -31.67
N THR A 4 -7.58 -7.69 -31.33
CA THR A 4 -7.74 -9.13 -31.61
C THR A 4 -8.29 -9.85 -30.37
N SER A 5 -9.11 -10.88 -30.57
CA SER A 5 -9.55 -11.78 -29.49
C SER A 5 -10.32 -11.09 -28.35
N LEU A 6 -11.18 -10.11 -28.69
CA LEU A 6 -11.95 -9.31 -27.73
C LEU A 6 -12.70 -10.16 -26.69
N ASP A 7 -13.27 -11.28 -27.12
CA ASP A 7 -14.08 -12.15 -26.27
C ASP A 7 -13.34 -13.36 -25.69
N THR A 8 -12.08 -13.61 -26.10
CA THR A 8 -11.34 -14.81 -25.65
C THR A 8 -10.06 -14.47 -24.88
N LEU A 9 -9.59 -13.22 -24.93
CA LEU A 9 -8.35 -12.82 -24.27
C LEU A 9 -8.56 -12.71 -22.75
N ILE A 10 -7.86 -13.58 -22.01
CA ILE A 10 -7.91 -13.62 -20.53
C ILE A 10 -6.76 -12.82 -19.92
N THR A 11 -5.56 -12.93 -20.51
CA THR A 11 -4.34 -12.27 -20.02
C THR A 11 -3.71 -11.48 -21.15
N PHE A 12 -3.45 -10.20 -20.89
CA PHE A 12 -2.68 -9.35 -21.79
C PHE A 12 -1.44 -8.84 -21.05
N ASN A 13 -0.26 -9.28 -21.47
CA ASN A 13 1.01 -8.87 -20.90
C ASN A 13 1.94 -8.36 -22.01
N ILE A 14 2.29 -7.08 -21.94
CA ILE A 14 3.30 -6.44 -22.81
C ILE A 14 4.32 -5.66 -21.98
N ALA A 15 4.54 -6.06 -20.73
CA ALA A 15 5.45 -5.39 -19.83
C ALA A 15 6.89 -5.38 -20.35
N GLU A 16 7.72 -4.47 -19.85
CA GLU A 16 9.15 -4.39 -20.15
C GLU A 16 9.43 -4.20 -21.65
N ASN A 17 8.73 -3.23 -22.23
CA ASN A 17 8.82 -2.90 -23.64
C ASN A 17 8.98 -1.37 -23.82
N CYS A 18 9.07 -0.90 -25.07
CA CYS A 18 9.22 0.52 -25.38
C CYS A 18 7.95 1.17 -25.96
N ARG A 19 6.73 0.69 -25.61
CA ARG A 19 5.48 1.21 -26.18
C ARG A 19 5.18 2.62 -25.68
N THR A 20 4.84 3.54 -26.58
CA THR A 20 4.68 4.96 -26.27
C THR A 20 3.23 5.43 -26.17
N SER A 21 2.31 4.74 -26.82
CA SER A 21 0.90 5.12 -26.86
C SER A 21 -0.01 3.95 -27.18
N PHE A 22 -1.29 4.12 -26.85
CA PHE A 22 -2.36 3.32 -27.42
C PHE A 22 -2.75 3.90 -28.79
N HIS A 23 -3.19 3.04 -29.71
CA HIS A 23 -3.62 3.49 -31.05
C HIS A 23 -4.92 4.32 -31.00
N GLN A 24 -5.62 4.34 -29.85
CA GLN A 24 -6.78 5.21 -29.60
C GLN A 24 -6.39 6.32 -28.62
N SER A 25 -6.56 7.57 -29.03
CA SER A 25 -6.13 8.78 -28.34
C SER A 25 -7.07 9.25 -27.22
N THR A 26 -8.05 8.45 -26.82
CA THR A 26 -9.06 8.77 -25.81
C THR A 26 -9.14 7.68 -24.76
N ALA A 27 -9.48 8.04 -23.51
CA ALA A 27 -9.76 7.10 -22.43
C ALA A 27 -11.03 6.29 -22.73
N THR A 28 -10.90 5.27 -23.59
CA THR A 28 -11.95 4.30 -23.88
C THR A 28 -11.83 3.14 -22.92
N VAL A 29 -12.98 2.59 -22.52
CA VAL A 29 -13.03 1.31 -21.81
C VAL A 29 -12.41 0.26 -22.71
N LEU A 30 -11.50 -0.54 -22.16
CA LEU A 30 -10.88 -1.63 -22.90
C LEU A 30 -11.98 -2.59 -23.39
N PRO A 31 -12.01 -2.94 -24.70
CA PRO A 31 -13.10 -3.70 -25.28
C PRO A 31 -13.10 -5.19 -24.92
N HIS A 32 -12.11 -5.66 -24.16
CA HIS A 32 -11.89 -7.08 -23.88
C HIS A 32 -12.75 -7.53 -22.69
N SER A 33 -13.97 -7.98 -22.99
CA SER A 33 -15.01 -8.35 -22.02
C SER A 33 -14.60 -9.48 -21.06
N ASN A 34 -13.65 -10.32 -21.48
CA ASN A 34 -13.17 -11.46 -20.69
C ASN A 34 -11.78 -11.26 -20.07
N LEU A 35 -11.16 -10.10 -20.23
CA LEU A 35 -9.82 -9.83 -19.71
C LEU A 35 -9.82 -9.86 -18.18
N ARG A 36 -8.95 -10.70 -17.61
CA ARG A 36 -8.76 -10.88 -16.16
C ARG A 36 -7.47 -10.25 -15.68
N LYS A 37 -6.44 -10.25 -16.53
CA LYS A 37 -5.14 -9.67 -16.23
C LYS A 37 -4.68 -8.72 -17.32
N LEU A 38 -4.24 -7.55 -16.89
CA LEU A 38 -3.63 -6.53 -17.73
C LEU A 38 -2.29 -6.13 -17.14
N ASN A 39 -1.20 -6.46 -17.81
CA ASN A 39 0.13 -6.01 -17.45
C ASN A 39 0.76 -5.18 -18.58
N LEU A 40 0.83 -3.87 -18.37
CA LEU A 40 1.43 -2.87 -19.26
C LEU A 40 2.67 -2.23 -18.63
N SER A 41 3.22 -2.82 -17.56
CA SER A 41 4.26 -2.16 -16.77
C SER A 41 5.57 -1.95 -17.54
N PHE A 42 6.42 -1.05 -17.07
CA PHE A 42 7.75 -0.79 -17.66
C PHE A 42 7.66 -0.54 -19.18
N ASN A 43 6.88 0.47 -19.53
CA ASN A 43 6.75 0.97 -20.90
C ASN A 43 6.94 2.50 -20.92
N LYS A 44 6.65 3.15 -22.05
CA LYS A 44 6.71 4.62 -22.22
C LYS A 44 5.33 5.21 -22.50
N LEU A 45 4.25 4.55 -22.01
CA LEU A 45 2.88 4.91 -22.35
C LEU A 45 2.55 6.30 -21.81
N ARG A 46 1.98 7.14 -22.68
CA ARG A 46 1.54 8.51 -22.38
C ARG A 46 0.02 8.65 -22.48
N GLY A 47 -0.50 9.75 -21.94
CA GLY A 47 -1.92 10.10 -22.00
C GLY A 47 -2.69 9.62 -20.75
N PRO A 48 -4.02 9.55 -20.82
CA PRO A 48 -4.84 9.13 -19.68
C PRO A 48 -4.76 7.62 -19.43
N LEU A 49 -5.12 7.23 -18.21
CA LEU A 49 -5.25 5.84 -17.78
C LEU A 49 -6.31 5.08 -18.63
N PRO A 50 -5.99 3.90 -19.20
CA PRO A 50 -6.98 3.10 -19.92
C PRO A 50 -7.98 2.48 -18.93
N ILE A 51 -9.29 2.60 -19.20
CA ILE A 51 -10.31 2.15 -18.26
C ILE A 51 -10.46 0.62 -18.35
N PRO A 52 -10.33 -0.12 -17.24
CA PRO A 52 -10.46 -1.58 -17.23
C PRO A 52 -11.88 -2.05 -17.57
N PRO A 53 -12.02 -3.25 -18.16
CA PRO A 53 -13.30 -3.94 -18.26
C PRO A 53 -13.73 -4.48 -16.87
N SER A 54 -15.02 -4.77 -16.70
CA SER A 54 -15.58 -5.21 -15.40
C SER A 54 -15.04 -6.54 -14.89
N SER A 55 -14.53 -7.37 -15.79
CA SER A 55 -13.97 -8.68 -15.53
C SER A 55 -12.58 -8.66 -14.88
N LEU A 56 -11.90 -7.52 -14.87
CA LEU A 56 -10.49 -7.46 -14.54
C LEU A 56 -10.23 -7.64 -13.04
N VAL A 57 -9.17 -8.40 -12.71
CA VAL A 57 -8.74 -8.70 -11.34
C VAL A 57 -7.36 -8.14 -11.04
N ASP A 58 -6.44 -8.23 -12.00
CA ASP A 58 -5.07 -7.72 -11.91
C ASP A 58 -4.85 -6.62 -12.95
N TYR A 59 -4.70 -5.38 -12.47
CA TYR A 59 -4.41 -4.20 -13.28
C TYR A 59 -3.04 -3.64 -12.90
N ASN A 60 -2.04 -3.83 -13.76
CA ASN A 60 -0.71 -3.28 -13.58
C ASN A 60 -0.31 -2.43 -14.80
N VAL A 61 -0.17 -1.12 -14.57
CA VAL A 61 0.33 -0.15 -15.57
C VAL A 61 1.51 0.64 -15.02
N SER A 62 2.17 0.11 -14.00
CA SER A 62 3.26 0.79 -13.31
C SER A 62 4.43 1.11 -14.22
N ASN A 63 5.27 2.09 -13.85
CA ASN A 63 6.48 2.45 -14.59
C ASN A 63 6.16 2.85 -16.04
N ASN A 64 5.37 3.91 -16.18
CA ASN A 64 4.97 4.52 -17.46
C ASN A 64 4.98 6.05 -17.33
N MET A 65 4.45 6.77 -18.33
CA MET A 65 4.34 8.23 -18.36
C MET A 65 2.86 8.67 -18.43
N LEU A 66 1.96 7.90 -17.81
CA LEU A 66 0.53 8.22 -17.80
C LEU A 66 0.28 9.49 -16.99
N THR A 67 -0.72 10.26 -17.42
CA THR A 67 -1.03 11.61 -16.91
C THR A 67 -2.51 11.73 -16.61
N ARG A 68 -2.92 12.91 -16.10
CA ARG A 68 -4.29 13.26 -15.71
C ARG A 68 -4.77 12.53 -14.46
N GLU A 69 -5.99 12.84 -14.06
CA GLU A 69 -6.67 12.25 -12.92
C GLU A 69 -7.12 10.82 -13.20
N ILE A 70 -7.25 10.03 -12.13
CA ILE A 70 -7.91 8.72 -12.19
C ILE A 70 -9.41 8.98 -12.40
N PRO A 71 -10.00 8.66 -13.57
CA PRO A 71 -11.39 9.02 -13.84
C PRO A 71 -12.36 8.17 -12.99
N PRO A 72 -13.51 8.70 -12.52
CA PRO A 72 -14.50 7.92 -11.77
C PRO A 72 -15.02 6.67 -12.50
N LEU A 73 -15.00 6.68 -13.85
CA LEU A 73 -15.32 5.50 -14.67
C LEU A 73 -14.40 4.30 -14.39
N PHE A 74 -13.20 4.54 -13.86
CA PHE A 74 -12.25 3.51 -13.44
C PHE A 74 -12.81 2.62 -12.32
N CYS A 75 -13.79 3.11 -11.56
CA CYS A 75 -14.39 2.41 -10.42
C CYS A 75 -15.59 1.51 -10.76
N LYS A 76 -15.92 1.35 -12.05
CA LYS A 76 -16.98 0.43 -12.50
C LYS A 76 -16.69 -1.09 -12.37
N PRO A 77 -15.44 -1.61 -12.38
CA PRO A 77 -15.21 -3.05 -12.38
C PRO A 77 -15.31 -3.68 -10.98
N SER A 78 -16.18 -4.67 -10.76
CA SER A 78 -16.42 -5.21 -9.41
C SER A 78 -15.40 -6.24 -8.91
N SER A 79 -14.48 -6.70 -9.76
CA SER A 79 -13.60 -7.85 -9.45
C SER A 79 -12.14 -7.50 -9.18
N LEU A 80 -11.79 -6.21 -9.14
CA LEU A 80 -10.41 -5.78 -9.02
C LEU A 80 -9.80 -6.15 -7.67
N SER A 81 -8.77 -7.01 -7.68
CA SER A 81 -8.07 -7.45 -6.48
C SER A 81 -6.70 -6.78 -6.33
N CYS A 82 -6.01 -6.57 -7.44
CA CYS A 82 -4.71 -5.90 -7.50
C CYS A 82 -4.77 -4.69 -8.42
N LEU A 83 -4.43 -3.52 -7.87
CA LEU A 83 -4.33 -2.27 -8.62
C LEU A 83 -2.95 -1.64 -8.41
N SER A 84 -2.11 -1.67 -9.44
CA SER A 84 -0.81 -0.98 -9.44
C SER A 84 -0.78 0.09 -10.55
N LEU A 85 -0.77 1.35 -10.10
CA LEU A 85 -0.65 2.56 -10.92
C LEU A 85 0.68 3.28 -10.69
N SER A 86 1.62 2.64 -9.99
CA SER A 86 2.82 3.30 -9.48
C SER A 86 3.79 3.80 -10.54
N ASN A 87 4.63 4.77 -10.19
CA ASN A 87 5.66 5.31 -11.09
C ASN A 87 5.04 5.81 -12.41
N ASN A 88 4.12 6.77 -12.28
CA ASN A 88 3.47 7.49 -13.38
C ASN A 88 3.41 8.99 -13.02
N ASN A 89 2.72 9.79 -13.83
CA ASN A 89 2.52 11.22 -13.59
C ASN A 89 1.02 11.53 -13.41
N LEU A 90 0.28 10.63 -12.75
CA LEU A 90 -1.15 10.80 -12.44
C LEU A 90 -1.32 11.92 -11.40
N SER A 91 -2.38 12.72 -11.54
CA SER A 91 -2.63 13.89 -10.71
C SER A 91 -4.01 13.88 -10.07
N GLY A 92 -4.33 14.90 -9.28
CA GLY A 92 -5.66 15.06 -8.68
C GLY A 92 -5.87 14.15 -7.46
N MET A 93 -7.13 13.98 -7.06
CA MET A 93 -7.49 13.22 -5.87
C MET A 93 -7.70 11.73 -6.19
N ILE A 94 -7.50 10.88 -5.18
CA ILE A 94 -7.94 9.48 -5.26
C ILE A 94 -9.48 9.46 -5.33
N PRO A 95 -10.09 8.85 -6.38
CA PRO A 95 -11.54 8.82 -6.51
C PRO A 95 -12.20 8.06 -5.36
N GLN A 96 -13.24 8.65 -4.76
CA GLN A 96 -13.94 8.03 -3.65
C GLN A 96 -14.59 6.68 -4.02
N CYS A 97 -14.92 6.51 -5.29
CA CYS A 97 -15.51 5.29 -5.82
C CYS A 97 -14.57 4.07 -5.81
N LEU A 98 -13.27 4.22 -5.51
CA LEU A 98 -12.40 3.06 -5.28
C LEU A 98 -12.90 2.20 -4.10
N GLY A 99 -13.71 2.78 -3.22
CA GLY A 99 -14.47 2.03 -2.20
C GLY A 99 -15.41 0.96 -2.77
N ASN A 100 -15.82 1.05 -4.05
CA ASN A 100 -16.63 0.02 -4.72
C ASN A 100 -15.91 -1.33 -4.83
N PHE A 101 -14.59 -1.37 -4.58
CA PHE A 101 -13.80 -2.60 -4.57
C PHE A 101 -13.63 -3.18 -3.17
N SER A 102 -14.44 -2.75 -2.17
CA SER A 102 -14.34 -3.21 -0.77
C SER A 102 -14.30 -4.73 -0.62
N ASP A 103 -15.03 -5.43 -1.48
CA ASP A 103 -15.20 -6.88 -1.38
C ASP A 103 -14.09 -7.66 -2.09
N SER A 104 -13.18 -7.00 -2.81
CA SER A 104 -12.20 -7.67 -3.69
C SER A 104 -10.78 -7.13 -3.58
N LEU A 105 -10.59 -5.82 -3.32
CA LEU A 105 -9.28 -5.18 -3.36
C LEU A 105 -8.40 -5.64 -2.20
N SER A 106 -7.27 -6.23 -2.56
CA SER A 106 -6.26 -6.75 -1.64
C SER A 106 -4.92 -6.02 -1.75
N MET A 107 -4.64 -5.40 -2.90
CA MET A 107 -3.45 -4.58 -3.11
C MET A 107 -3.80 -3.28 -3.84
N LEU A 108 -3.36 -2.16 -3.27
CA LEU A 108 -3.45 -0.82 -3.87
C LEU A 108 -2.07 -0.15 -3.85
N ASP A 109 -1.48 0.03 -5.02
CA ASP A 109 -0.19 0.70 -5.21
C ASP A 109 -0.30 1.93 -6.10
N LEU A 110 -0.20 3.10 -5.48
CA LEU A 110 -0.33 4.43 -6.10
C LEU A 110 0.95 5.27 -5.96
N ARG A 111 2.04 4.68 -5.48
CA ARG A 111 3.27 5.41 -5.18
C ARG A 111 3.87 6.13 -6.39
N ASN A 112 4.68 7.14 -6.12
CA ASN A 112 5.45 7.88 -7.11
C ASN A 112 4.56 8.38 -8.26
N ASN A 113 3.65 9.28 -7.89
CA ASN A 113 2.74 10.00 -8.78
C ASN A 113 2.65 11.47 -8.30
N SER A 114 1.77 12.25 -8.90
CA SER A 114 1.44 13.62 -8.46
C SER A 114 0.04 13.69 -7.83
N LEU A 115 -0.40 12.62 -7.16
CA LEU A 115 -1.69 12.58 -6.48
C LEU A 115 -1.67 13.48 -5.25
N GLN A 116 -2.80 14.11 -4.95
CA GLN A 116 -2.90 15.10 -3.89
C GLN A 116 -4.25 15.04 -3.18
N GLY A 117 -4.43 15.96 -2.24
CA GLY A 117 -5.59 16.04 -1.37
C GLY A 117 -5.37 15.27 -0.08
N SER A 118 -6.35 15.28 0.80
CA SER A 118 -6.34 14.43 1.98
C SER A 118 -6.68 12.99 1.59
N ILE A 119 -6.00 11.98 2.20
CA ILE A 119 -6.56 10.62 2.28
C ILE A 119 -8.02 10.78 2.70
N PRO A 120 -9.00 10.23 1.94
CA PRO A 120 -10.40 10.64 1.95
C PRO A 120 -10.86 11.15 3.31
N GLN A 121 -10.74 12.46 3.52
CA GLN A 121 -11.15 13.04 4.79
C GLN A 121 -12.65 12.88 4.84
N MET A 122 -13.08 12.41 6.01
CA MET A 122 -14.44 12.50 6.52
C MET A 122 -14.92 13.94 6.37
N CYS A 123 -15.54 14.28 5.23
CA CYS A 123 -16.22 15.55 5.12
C CYS A 123 -17.52 15.45 5.92
N ASN A 124 -17.46 16.02 7.14
CA ASN A 124 -18.62 16.39 7.95
C ASN A 124 -19.42 17.50 7.24
N LYS A 125 -20.14 17.16 6.17
CA LYS A 125 -21.37 17.86 5.82
C LYS A 125 -22.51 16.89 6.08
N LEU A 126 -23.47 17.35 6.88
CA LEU A 126 -24.62 16.62 7.44
C LEU A 126 -25.56 15.98 6.40
N ASN A 127 -25.19 15.88 5.12
CA ASN A 127 -25.96 15.24 4.05
C ASN A 127 -25.11 14.56 2.95
N ASP A 128 -23.80 14.36 3.13
CA ASP A 128 -23.01 13.56 2.18
C ASP A 128 -22.95 12.09 2.63
N VAL A 129 -23.59 11.22 1.85
CA VAL A 129 -23.81 9.77 2.10
C VAL A 129 -22.53 8.91 1.96
N PHE A 130 -21.33 9.50 1.94
CA PHE A 130 -20.12 8.74 1.58
C PHE A 130 -19.16 8.47 2.76
N SER A 131 -18.98 7.18 3.02
CA SER A 131 -18.14 6.61 4.09
C SER A 131 -16.64 6.76 3.83
N PRO A 132 -15.79 6.82 4.88
CA PRO A 132 -14.34 6.74 4.76
C PRO A 132 -13.92 5.36 4.21
N TRP A 133 -13.83 5.24 2.89
CA TRP A 133 -13.73 3.94 2.21
C TRP A 133 -12.33 3.34 2.29
N LEU A 134 -11.26 4.15 2.26
CA LEU A 134 -9.90 3.59 2.23
C LEU A 134 -9.67 2.71 3.45
N GLY A 135 -10.16 3.15 4.60
CA GLY A 135 -10.13 2.39 5.84
C GLY A 135 -11.09 1.21 5.92
N SER A 136 -12.17 1.19 5.13
CA SER A 136 -13.18 0.12 5.12
C SER A 136 -12.93 -0.93 4.04
N LEU A 137 -11.68 -1.15 3.62
CA LEU A 137 -11.28 -2.21 2.69
C LEU A 137 -10.87 -3.47 3.50
N PRO A 138 -11.79 -4.38 3.84
CA PRO A 138 -11.54 -5.50 4.77
C PRO A 138 -10.54 -6.53 4.24
N LYS A 139 -10.31 -6.56 2.92
CA LYS A 139 -9.38 -7.49 2.27
C LYS A 139 -8.02 -6.91 1.95
N LEU A 140 -7.80 -5.62 2.18
CA LEU A 140 -6.56 -4.93 1.84
C LEU A 140 -5.40 -5.47 2.70
N LYS A 141 -4.37 -5.98 2.03
CA LYS A 141 -3.11 -6.43 2.63
C LYS A 141 -1.98 -5.43 2.39
N VAL A 142 -2.00 -4.76 1.24
CA VAL A 142 -0.92 -3.87 0.79
C VAL A 142 -1.50 -2.52 0.37
N LEU A 143 -1.01 -1.44 0.98
CA LEU A 143 -1.35 -0.05 0.66
C LEU A 143 -0.08 0.79 0.52
N THR A 144 0.20 1.29 -0.69
CA THR A 144 1.34 2.19 -0.92
C THR A 144 0.90 3.48 -1.58
N LEU A 145 1.08 4.58 -0.85
CA LEU A 145 0.74 5.95 -1.27
C LEU A 145 1.99 6.85 -1.29
N CYS A 146 3.18 6.28 -1.09
CA CYS A 146 4.39 7.06 -0.93
C CYS A 146 4.77 7.91 -2.15
N CYS A 147 5.58 8.95 -1.91
CA CYS A 147 6.07 9.84 -2.96
C CYS A 147 4.91 10.47 -3.77
N ASN A 148 4.02 11.16 -3.05
CA ASN A 148 2.89 11.91 -3.60
C ASN A 148 2.77 13.27 -2.85
N GLY A 149 1.71 14.02 -3.12
CA GLY A 149 1.41 15.30 -2.48
C GLY A 149 0.24 15.24 -1.50
N PHE A 150 0.01 14.11 -0.83
CA PHE A 150 -1.11 13.98 0.10
C PHE A 150 -0.90 14.86 1.35
N LEU A 151 -1.95 15.51 1.82
CA LEU A 151 -1.89 16.50 2.89
C LEU A 151 -2.94 16.28 3.99
N GLY A 152 -2.74 16.93 5.14
CA GLY A 152 -3.71 16.97 6.22
C GLY A 152 -3.61 15.81 7.21
N VAL A 153 -4.57 15.77 8.13
CA VAL A 153 -4.58 14.80 9.24
C VAL A 153 -5.22 13.49 8.81
N ILE A 154 -4.60 12.37 9.18
CA ILE A 154 -5.23 11.04 9.10
C ILE A 154 -6.27 10.96 10.23
N GLY A 155 -7.55 10.92 9.85
CA GLY A 155 -8.68 10.98 10.79
C GLY A 155 -8.74 9.80 11.76
N LYS A 156 -9.78 9.78 12.61
CA LYS A 156 -10.03 8.66 13.52
C LYS A 156 -11.09 7.73 12.90
N PRO A 157 -11.00 6.41 13.09
CA PRO A 157 -12.04 5.48 12.67
C PRO A 157 -13.39 5.83 13.30
N LYS A 158 -14.49 5.70 12.55
CA LYS A 158 -15.85 5.75 13.15
C LYS A 158 -16.02 4.58 14.13
N LYS A 159 -16.71 4.81 15.25
CA LYS A 159 -17.03 3.78 16.25
C LYS A 159 -17.66 2.54 15.58
N ASP A 160 -17.34 1.36 16.11
CA ASP A 160 -17.89 0.05 15.74
C ASP A 160 -17.48 -0.54 14.38
N LEU A 161 -16.58 0.11 13.63
CA LEU A 161 -16.04 -0.41 12.38
C LEU A 161 -14.60 -0.92 12.58
N LYS A 162 -14.31 -2.12 12.06
CA LYS A 162 -12.94 -2.68 11.99
C LYS A 162 -12.27 -2.20 10.71
N TYR A 163 -11.24 -1.38 10.85
CA TYR A 163 -10.52 -0.80 9.72
C TYR A 163 -9.27 -1.63 9.42
N PHE A 164 -9.05 -2.01 8.16
CA PHE A 164 -7.82 -2.71 7.74
C PHE A 164 -7.43 -4.00 8.52
N PRO A 165 -8.36 -4.93 8.80
CA PRO A 165 -8.06 -6.12 9.62
C PRO A 165 -7.01 -7.06 9.02
N LYS A 166 -6.77 -6.97 7.70
CA LYS A 166 -5.81 -7.80 6.96
C LYS A 166 -4.57 -7.03 6.49
N LEU A 167 -4.41 -5.77 6.87
CA LEU A 167 -3.31 -4.95 6.37
C LEU A 167 -1.99 -5.42 6.97
N GLN A 168 -0.99 -5.55 6.10
CA GLN A 168 0.34 -6.04 6.43
C GLN A 168 1.42 -5.07 5.94
N ILE A 169 1.22 -4.43 4.79
CA ILE A 169 2.15 -3.45 4.25
C ILE A 169 1.43 -2.11 4.10
N ILE A 170 1.97 -1.09 4.76
CA ILE A 170 1.55 0.29 4.60
C ILE A 170 2.78 1.18 4.39
N ASP A 171 2.79 1.91 3.27
CA ASP A 171 3.80 2.90 2.96
C ASP A 171 3.13 4.23 2.60
N LEU A 172 3.19 5.18 3.54
CA LEU A 172 2.70 6.55 3.39
C LEU A 172 3.84 7.55 3.30
N SER A 173 5.08 7.09 3.11
CA SER A 173 6.27 7.93 3.20
C SER A 173 6.31 9.02 2.14
N TYR A 174 7.11 10.07 2.36
CA TYR A 174 7.29 11.17 1.39
C TYR A 174 5.96 11.79 0.95
N ASN A 175 5.21 12.29 1.92
CA ASN A 175 3.96 13.03 1.74
C ASN A 175 3.96 14.27 2.66
N HIS A 176 2.82 14.94 2.78
CA HIS A 176 2.61 16.11 3.64
C HIS A 176 1.56 15.85 4.72
N PHE A 177 1.42 14.61 5.20
CA PHE A 177 0.51 14.30 6.31
C PHE A 177 0.95 15.00 7.59
N THR A 178 -0.02 15.47 8.37
CA THR A 178 0.18 16.24 9.62
C THR A 178 -0.56 15.60 10.79
N GLY A 179 -0.29 16.05 12.01
CA GLY A 179 -0.99 15.61 13.23
C GLY A 179 -0.47 14.28 13.77
N GLU A 180 -1.30 13.59 14.55
CA GLU A 180 -0.96 12.31 15.18
C GLU A 180 -0.62 11.23 14.14
N LEU A 181 0.26 10.30 14.52
CA LEU A 181 0.40 9.02 13.81
C LEU A 181 -0.95 8.28 13.81
N PRO A 182 -1.22 7.36 12.85
CA PRO A 182 -2.52 6.72 12.67
C PRO A 182 -2.84 5.64 13.72
N TYR A 183 -2.59 5.92 14.99
CA TYR A 183 -2.70 5.01 16.13
C TYR A 183 -4.07 4.36 16.25
N HIS A 184 -5.13 5.12 16.05
CA HIS A 184 -6.48 4.58 16.12
C HIS A 184 -6.79 3.55 15.02
N TYR A 185 -6.16 3.66 13.85
CA TYR A 185 -6.25 2.62 12.82
C TYR A 185 -5.36 1.44 13.14
N MET A 186 -4.15 1.67 13.67
CA MET A 186 -3.20 0.63 14.05
C MET A 186 -3.76 -0.36 15.08
N LEU A 187 -4.69 0.08 15.95
CA LEU A 187 -5.43 -0.80 16.86
C LEU A 187 -6.24 -1.91 16.16
N ASN A 188 -6.48 -1.79 14.85
CA ASN A 188 -7.23 -2.77 14.06
C ASN A 188 -6.33 -3.56 13.08
N TRP A 189 -5.02 -3.35 13.05
CA TRP A 189 -4.08 -4.05 12.15
C TRP A 189 -3.74 -5.45 12.66
N ASN A 190 -4.77 -6.28 12.83
CA ASN A 190 -4.68 -7.61 13.47
C ASN A 190 -3.71 -8.55 12.75
N ALA A 191 -3.55 -8.41 11.43
CA ALA A 191 -2.58 -9.20 10.68
C ALA A 191 -1.11 -8.89 11.02
N MET A 192 -0.84 -7.80 11.75
CA MET A 192 0.50 -7.42 12.24
C MET A 192 0.71 -7.73 13.73
N THR A 193 -0.33 -8.16 14.47
CA THR A 193 -0.23 -8.38 15.93
C THR A 193 0.15 -9.81 16.30
N GLU A 194 -0.29 -10.80 15.52
CA GLU A 194 -0.04 -12.22 15.79
C GLU A 194 1.02 -12.79 14.85
N ILE A 195 2.00 -13.48 15.42
CA ILE A 195 3.05 -14.17 14.67
C ILE A 195 2.46 -15.47 14.11
N ASN A 196 1.89 -15.38 12.92
CA ASN A 196 1.41 -16.53 12.16
C ASN A 196 2.47 -16.90 11.11
N LEU A 197 3.46 -17.72 11.50
CA LEU A 197 4.42 -18.31 10.57
C LEU A 197 3.76 -19.55 9.95
N PRO A 198 3.34 -19.53 8.67
CA PRO A 198 2.77 -20.73 8.07
C PRO A 198 3.86 -21.81 7.99
N ASN A 199 3.46 -23.07 8.22
CA ASN A 199 4.37 -24.23 8.14
C ASN A 199 5.08 -24.35 6.78
N ASN A 200 4.54 -23.69 5.73
CA ASN A 200 5.19 -23.44 4.45
C ASN A 200 5.10 -21.94 4.13
N ALA A 201 6.21 -21.31 3.73
CA ALA A 201 6.22 -19.93 3.25
C ALA A 201 5.29 -19.78 2.02
N SER A 202 4.21 -19.04 2.19
CA SER A 202 3.25 -18.74 1.13
C SER A 202 3.45 -17.30 0.65
N TYR A 203 2.90 -16.96 -0.50
CA TYR A 203 3.04 -15.62 -1.08
C TYR A 203 1.70 -14.91 -1.02
N MET A 204 1.73 -13.58 -0.90
CA MET A 204 0.54 -12.78 -1.11
C MET A 204 0.14 -12.88 -2.58
N ASP A 205 -1.04 -13.45 -2.85
CA ASP A 205 -1.55 -13.63 -4.20
C ASP A 205 -3.04 -13.32 -4.33
N ALA A 206 -3.44 -13.10 -5.58
CA ALA A 206 -4.82 -13.09 -6.02
C ALA A 206 -5.05 -14.38 -6.81
N ASN A 207 -5.78 -15.32 -6.20
CA ASN A 207 -6.13 -16.59 -6.83
C ASN A 207 -7.50 -16.48 -7.48
N TRP A 208 -7.61 -16.93 -8.72
CA TRP A 208 -8.90 -17.15 -9.35
C TRP A 208 -8.91 -18.46 -10.16
N VAL A 209 -9.95 -19.25 -9.93
CA VAL A 209 -10.32 -20.43 -10.71
C VAL A 209 -11.18 -20.02 -11.91
N TYR A 210 -10.71 -20.32 -13.11
CA TYR A 210 -11.50 -20.22 -14.34
C TYR A 210 -11.94 -21.61 -14.78
N THR A 211 -13.25 -21.78 -14.96
CA THR A 211 -13.87 -23.01 -15.49
C THR A 211 -14.35 -22.75 -16.92
N LEU A 212 -13.77 -23.43 -17.91
CA LEU A 212 -14.42 -23.55 -19.21
C LEU A 212 -15.61 -24.51 -19.05
N PRO A 213 -16.68 -24.36 -19.84
CA PRO A 213 -17.69 -25.40 -19.95
C PRO A 213 -16.99 -26.71 -20.34
N ASN A 214 -17.09 -27.73 -19.49
CA ASN A 214 -16.54 -29.08 -19.66
C ASN A 214 -15.01 -29.26 -19.48
N SER A 215 -14.31 -28.39 -18.74
CA SER A 215 -12.93 -28.64 -18.28
C SER A 215 -12.80 -28.63 -16.75
N TYR A 216 -11.79 -29.31 -16.22
CA TYR A 216 -11.30 -29.04 -14.87
C TYR A 216 -10.87 -27.56 -14.80
N GLY A 217 -11.27 -26.86 -13.73
CA GLY A 217 -10.90 -25.47 -13.54
C GLY A 217 -9.38 -25.33 -13.47
N SER A 218 -8.82 -24.36 -14.18
CA SER A 218 -7.42 -23.99 -14.03
C SER A 218 -7.30 -22.87 -13.01
N GLU A 219 -6.50 -23.06 -11.98
CA GLU A 219 -6.18 -22.03 -10.98
C GLU A 219 -5.03 -21.18 -11.49
N TYR A 220 -5.26 -19.87 -11.56
CA TYR A 220 -4.22 -18.90 -11.89
C TYR A 220 -3.85 -18.12 -10.64
N ILE A 221 -2.56 -18.17 -10.28
CA ILE A 221 -1.99 -17.52 -9.10
C ILE A 221 -1.25 -16.27 -9.54
N TYR A 222 -1.62 -15.11 -8.99
CA TYR A 222 -0.94 -13.85 -9.24
C TYR A 222 -0.31 -13.29 -7.99
N ARG A 223 1.01 -13.36 -7.92
CA ARG A 223 1.77 -12.85 -6.77
C ARG A 223 1.84 -11.33 -6.80
N TYR A 224 1.65 -10.73 -5.63
CA TYR A 224 1.75 -9.29 -5.47
C TYR A 224 3.21 -8.86 -5.64
N THR A 225 3.41 -7.72 -6.32
CA THR A 225 4.74 -7.15 -6.58
C THR A 225 4.81 -5.74 -6.02
N ILE A 226 5.89 -5.40 -5.32
CA ILE A 226 6.05 -4.07 -4.70
C ILE A 226 7.54 -3.69 -4.64
N THR A 227 7.84 -2.40 -4.50
CA THR A 227 9.17 -1.94 -4.00
C THR A 227 8.93 -1.26 -2.67
N VAL A 228 9.71 -1.57 -1.65
CA VAL A 228 9.63 -0.95 -0.34
C VAL A 228 11.03 -0.60 0.15
N ALA A 229 11.14 0.42 0.99
CA ALA A 229 12.36 0.68 1.74
C ALA A 229 12.47 -0.32 2.90
N TYR A 230 13.54 -1.11 2.92
CA TYR A 230 13.74 -2.16 3.91
C TYR A 230 15.24 -2.36 4.18
N LYS A 231 15.63 -2.35 5.47
CA LYS A 231 17.04 -2.45 5.91
C LYS A 231 17.96 -1.40 5.25
N GLY A 232 17.47 -0.18 5.09
CA GLY A 232 18.23 0.95 4.54
C GLY A 232 18.37 0.97 3.01
N VAL A 233 17.71 0.08 2.28
CA VAL A 233 17.74 0.01 0.81
C VAL A 233 16.34 -0.11 0.21
N GLU A 234 16.14 0.36 -1.02
CA GLU A 234 14.93 0.08 -1.79
C GLU A 234 15.00 -1.32 -2.41
N ILE A 235 14.03 -2.19 -2.09
CA ILE A 235 14.00 -3.57 -2.56
C ILE A 235 12.74 -3.81 -3.38
N TYR A 236 12.91 -4.31 -4.61
CA TYR A 236 11.81 -4.79 -5.44
C TYR A 236 11.52 -6.27 -5.14
N TYR A 237 10.32 -6.54 -4.63
CA TYR A 237 9.78 -7.88 -4.45
C TYR A 237 8.93 -8.25 -5.67
N SER A 238 9.41 -9.23 -6.43
CA SER A 238 8.61 -9.89 -7.49
C SER A 238 7.54 -10.83 -6.93
N ALA A 239 7.60 -11.12 -5.63
CA ALA A 239 6.64 -11.92 -4.88
C ALA A 239 6.80 -11.62 -3.39
N ILE A 240 5.75 -11.15 -2.74
CA ILE A 240 5.76 -10.79 -1.31
C ILE A 240 5.37 -12.02 -0.49
N GLN A 241 6.12 -12.34 0.56
CA GLN A 241 5.75 -13.42 1.49
C GLN A 241 4.54 -13.00 2.33
N ASP A 242 3.61 -13.92 2.56
CA ASP A 242 2.32 -13.64 3.18
C ASP A 242 2.38 -13.27 4.66
N PHE A 243 3.51 -13.46 5.32
CA PHE A 243 3.73 -13.08 6.73
C PHE A 243 4.49 -11.75 6.88
N PHE A 244 5.01 -11.16 5.79
CA PHE A 244 5.72 -9.89 5.89
C PHE A 244 4.80 -8.76 6.30
N ALA A 245 5.23 -7.99 7.30
CA ALA A 245 4.55 -6.78 7.73
C ALA A 245 5.51 -5.60 7.79
N PHE A 246 5.15 -4.50 7.14
CA PHE A 246 5.96 -3.29 7.00
C PHE A 246 5.12 -2.04 7.24
N ILE A 247 5.68 -1.12 8.02
CA ILE A 247 5.12 0.22 8.23
C ILE A 247 6.20 1.23 7.87
N ASP A 248 5.99 1.95 6.78
CA ASP A 248 6.77 3.14 6.45
C ASP A 248 5.88 4.38 6.48
N LEU A 249 6.16 5.24 7.45
CA LEU A 249 5.47 6.51 7.61
C LEU A 249 6.45 7.69 7.49
N SER A 250 7.70 7.44 7.10
CA SER A 250 8.82 8.40 7.11
C SER A 250 8.59 9.62 6.21
N SER A 251 9.38 10.68 6.38
CA SER A 251 9.33 11.86 5.51
C SER A 251 7.92 12.45 5.40
N ASN A 252 7.31 12.72 6.54
CA ASN A 252 6.00 13.34 6.71
C ASN A 252 6.09 14.41 7.81
N LYS A 253 5.00 15.16 8.04
CA LYS A 253 4.90 16.19 9.09
C LYS A 253 4.09 15.69 10.29
N PHE A 254 4.13 14.39 10.59
CA PHE A 254 3.49 13.87 11.79
C PHE A 254 4.17 14.46 13.02
N GLU A 255 3.36 14.91 13.96
CA GLU A 255 3.76 15.58 15.20
C GLU A 255 3.18 14.75 16.34
N GLU A 256 4.03 14.24 17.24
CA GLU A 256 3.72 13.65 18.56
C GLU A 256 4.85 12.71 19.03
N GLU A 257 4.66 12.11 20.20
CA GLU A 257 5.47 11.02 20.73
C GLU A 257 5.13 9.67 20.09
N ILE A 258 6.07 8.73 20.18
CA ILE A 258 5.86 7.33 19.80
C ILE A 258 5.13 6.63 20.97
N LEU A 259 3.92 6.13 20.75
CA LEU A 259 3.15 5.50 21.84
C LEU A 259 3.53 4.03 22.08
N GLU A 260 3.43 3.61 23.35
CA GLU A 260 3.74 2.25 23.81
C GLU A 260 2.92 1.14 23.14
N PHE A 261 1.76 1.44 22.55
CA PHE A 261 0.96 0.39 21.91
C PHE A 261 1.64 -0.17 20.64
N ILE A 262 2.62 0.52 20.04
CA ILE A 262 3.33 0.02 18.84
C ILE A 262 3.94 -1.36 19.09
N GLY A 263 4.41 -1.65 20.31
CA GLY A 263 4.94 -2.96 20.69
C GLY A 263 3.95 -4.13 20.56
N ASN A 264 2.64 -3.86 20.40
CA ASN A 264 1.65 -4.90 20.13
C ASN A 264 1.75 -5.49 18.72
N LEU A 265 2.43 -4.81 17.78
CA LEU A 265 2.58 -5.26 16.40
C LEU A 265 3.71 -6.29 16.26
N LYS A 266 3.61 -7.41 16.98
CA LYS A 266 4.71 -8.38 17.15
C LYS A 266 5.16 -9.07 15.87
N ALA A 267 4.32 -9.10 14.84
CA ALA A 267 4.67 -9.65 13.53
C ALA A 267 5.34 -8.62 12.59
N LEU A 268 5.58 -7.39 13.07
CA LEU A 268 6.19 -6.33 12.27
C LEU A 268 7.67 -6.62 11.98
N HIS A 269 8.05 -6.57 10.71
CA HIS A 269 9.42 -6.82 10.23
C HIS A 269 10.18 -5.51 9.92
N SER A 270 9.45 -4.44 9.58
CA SER A 270 10.05 -3.12 9.32
C SER A 270 9.18 -2.01 9.89
N LEU A 271 9.80 -1.11 10.65
CA LEU A 271 9.21 0.12 11.15
C LEU A 271 10.12 1.29 10.77
N ASN A 272 9.63 2.14 9.88
CA ASN A 272 10.31 3.37 9.49
C ASN A 272 9.47 4.59 9.90
N LEU A 273 9.93 5.28 10.93
CA LEU A 273 9.37 6.53 11.43
C LEU A 273 10.34 7.71 11.26
N SER A 274 11.35 7.57 10.40
CA SER A 274 12.40 8.57 10.22
C SER A 274 11.93 9.87 9.55
N ASN A 275 12.73 10.92 9.70
CA ASN A 275 12.56 12.21 9.03
C ASN A 275 11.17 12.84 9.26
N LYS A 276 10.86 13.09 10.53
CA LYS A 276 9.64 13.79 10.97
C LYS A 276 10.01 14.77 12.08
N ILE A 277 9.02 15.18 12.87
CA ILE A 277 9.21 16.02 14.06
C ILE A 277 8.77 15.29 15.34
N LEU A 278 8.93 13.96 15.38
CA LEU A 278 8.58 13.17 16.57
C LEU A 278 9.43 13.58 17.77
N SER A 279 8.82 13.66 18.95
CA SER A 279 9.46 14.04 20.21
C SER A 279 9.24 12.98 21.30
N GLY A 280 9.66 13.27 22.53
CA GLY A 280 9.53 12.34 23.65
C GLY A 280 10.63 11.28 23.67
N CYS A 281 10.43 10.24 24.46
CA CYS A 281 11.36 9.11 24.58
C CYS A 281 11.06 8.02 23.56
N ILE A 282 12.04 7.17 23.29
CA ILE A 282 11.76 5.89 22.60
C ILE A 282 11.03 4.97 23.61
N PRO A 283 9.83 4.45 23.29
CA PRO A 283 9.06 3.64 24.22
C PRO A 283 9.70 2.26 24.43
N THR A 284 9.57 1.74 25.64
CA THR A 284 10.20 0.46 26.03
C THR A 284 9.57 -0.74 25.32
N SER A 285 8.29 -0.66 24.98
CA SER A 285 7.55 -1.66 24.20
C SER A 285 8.08 -1.89 22.78
N LEU A 286 8.94 -1.03 22.23
CA LEU A 286 9.61 -1.36 20.97
C LEU A 286 10.46 -2.63 21.09
N GLY A 287 10.90 -2.99 22.30
CA GLY A 287 11.54 -4.27 22.57
C GLY A 287 10.61 -5.47 22.40
N ASP A 288 9.28 -5.29 22.38
CA ASP A 288 8.30 -6.39 22.22
C ASP A 288 8.08 -6.79 20.75
N LEU A 289 8.64 -6.03 19.79
CA LEU A 289 8.55 -6.29 18.35
C LEU A 289 9.45 -7.46 17.95
N SER A 290 9.14 -8.66 18.40
CA SER A 290 10.02 -9.83 18.32
C SER A 290 10.40 -10.28 16.91
N MET A 291 9.68 -9.85 15.86
CA MET A 291 10.01 -10.15 14.45
C MET A 291 10.70 -8.98 13.73
N ILE A 292 10.99 -7.87 14.42
CA ILE A 292 11.53 -6.67 13.76
C ILE A 292 12.94 -6.93 13.23
N GLU A 293 13.13 -6.59 11.97
CA GLU A 293 14.43 -6.71 11.29
C GLU A 293 15.02 -5.35 10.92
N SER A 294 14.19 -4.32 10.81
CA SER A 294 14.57 -2.97 10.39
C SER A 294 13.80 -1.94 11.21
N LEU A 295 14.52 -1.14 12.01
CA LEU A 295 13.97 -0.06 12.82
C LEU A 295 14.70 1.25 12.50
N ASP A 296 14.00 2.20 11.86
CA ASP A 296 14.52 3.53 11.56
C ASP A 296 13.69 4.62 12.25
N LEU A 297 14.31 5.27 13.24
CA LEU A 297 13.76 6.42 13.98
C LEU A 297 14.61 7.69 13.75
N SER A 298 15.50 7.66 12.76
CA SER A 298 16.47 8.74 12.54
C SER A 298 15.81 10.06 12.11
N ARG A 299 16.51 11.18 12.28
CA ARG A 299 16.05 12.53 11.89
C ARG A 299 14.70 12.87 12.53
N ASN A 300 14.66 12.82 13.85
CA ASN A 300 13.54 13.25 14.68
C ASN A 300 14.06 14.14 15.81
N ASN A 301 13.19 14.50 16.76
CA ASN A 301 13.52 15.23 17.98
C ASN A 301 13.38 14.34 19.23
N LEU A 302 13.65 13.03 19.09
CA LEU A 302 13.58 12.06 20.19
C LEU A 302 14.67 12.37 21.21
N SER A 303 14.37 12.13 22.49
CA SER A 303 15.26 12.43 23.61
C SER A 303 15.23 11.31 24.66
N GLY A 304 16.02 11.45 25.73
CA GLY A 304 16.16 10.40 26.74
C GLY A 304 17.11 9.29 26.30
N GLU A 305 17.11 8.19 27.04
CA GLU A 305 17.99 7.04 26.77
C GLU A 305 17.39 6.08 25.74
N ILE A 306 18.26 5.34 25.04
CA ILE A 306 17.83 4.20 24.22
C ILE A 306 17.39 3.06 25.17
N PRO A 307 16.15 2.55 25.06
CA PRO A 307 15.64 1.51 25.95
C PRO A 307 16.47 0.22 25.87
N GLN A 308 16.93 -0.29 27.02
CA GLN A 308 17.67 -1.56 27.10
C GLN A 308 16.84 -2.77 26.62
N GLN A 309 15.51 -2.65 26.63
CA GLN A 309 14.60 -3.66 26.09
C GLN A 309 14.87 -3.94 24.61
N LEU A 310 15.45 -3.02 23.85
CA LEU A 310 15.83 -3.27 22.46
C LEU A 310 16.92 -4.36 22.32
N ASN A 311 17.67 -4.65 23.38
CA ASN A 311 18.72 -5.69 23.38
C ASN A 311 18.15 -7.11 23.25
N GLN A 312 16.83 -7.30 23.43
CA GLN A 312 16.19 -8.60 23.27
C GLN A 312 15.73 -8.91 21.84
N LEU A 313 15.89 -7.97 20.91
CA LEU A 313 15.44 -8.10 19.52
C LEU A 313 16.42 -8.98 18.71
N GLU A 314 16.14 -10.28 18.62
CA GLU A 314 17.04 -11.27 18.01
C GLU A 314 17.23 -11.13 16.49
N PHE A 315 16.24 -10.56 15.78
CA PHE A 315 16.26 -10.45 14.31
C PHE A 315 16.64 -9.05 13.80
N LEU A 316 16.87 -8.08 14.68
CA LEU A 316 17.14 -6.70 14.30
C LEU A 316 18.47 -6.60 13.53
N ALA A 317 18.38 -6.33 12.23
CA ALA A 317 19.52 -6.28 11.32
C ALA A 317 19.88 -4.85 10.88
N TYR A 318 18.93 -3.92 10.97
CA TYR A 318 19.14 -2.51 10.67
C TYR A 318 18.51 -1.66 11.77
N PHE A 319 19.32 -0.85 12.44
CA PHE A 319 18.88 0.06 13.50
C PHE A 319 19.48 1.44 13.27
N ASN A 320 18.62 2.44 13.10
CA ASN A 320 19.04 3.82 12.87
C ASN A 320 18.26 4.80 13.74
N VAL A 321 18.96 5.41 14.69
CA VAL A 321 18.45 6.47 15.58
C VAL A 321 19.23 7.78 15.43
N SER A 322 20.03 7.90 14.36
CA SER A 322 20.87 9.08 14.11
C SER A 322 20.04 10.36 13.98
N HIS A 323 20.65 11.53 14.20
CA HIS A 323 19.96 12.83 14.14
C HIS A 323 18.73 12.90 15.06
N ASN A 324 18.97 12.66 16.35
CA ASN A 324 18.04 12.86 17.47
C ASN A 324 18.79 13.54 18.63
N ASN A 325 18.14 13.74 19.77
CA ASN A 325 18.70 14.28 21.01
C ASN A 325 18.82 13.21 22.11
N LEU A 326 19.19 11.98 21.72
CA LEU A 326 19.29 10.82 22.61
C LEU A 326 20.56 10.87 23.47
N THR A 327 20.46 10.36 24.69
CA THR A 327 21.52 10.29 25.70
C THR A 327 21.74 8.85 26.17
N GLY A 328 22.59 8.65 27.17
CA GLY A 328 22.83 7.34 27.79
C GLY A 328 24.03 6.60 27.21
N LEU A 329 24.23 5.37 27.67
CA LEU A 329 25.35 4.52 27.26
C LEU A 329 25.00 3.75 25.98
N ILE A 330 26.01 3.57 25.13
CA ILE A 330 25.96 2.57 24.05
C ILE A 330 26.24 1.22 24.72
N SER A 331 25.22 0.39 24.89
CA SER A 331 25.34 -0.95 25.50
C SER A 331 25.49 -2.04 24.47
#